data_AF-A0A916EHZ4-F1
#
_entry.id   AF-A0A916EHZ4-F1
#
_cell.length_a   1.000
_cell.length_b   1.000
_cell.length_c   1.000
_cell.angle_alpha   90.00
_cell.angle_beta   90.00
_cell.angle_gamma   90.00
#
_symmetry.space_group_name_H-M   'P 1'
#
loop_
_entity.id
_entity.type
_entity.pdbx_description
1 polymer ?
#
loop_
_entity_poly.entity_id
_entity_poly.type
_entity_poly.pdbx_seq_one_letter_code
_entity_poly.pdbx_strand_id
1 'polypeptide(L)'
;MILTNDSSTSKDPLVICYCCWSRAVIKVNLRFYLNKDECKIPHSSSSFTLLRQAIKEKFEKLEKTEITDLYFEYFHGNSKKREIVENEFHFNMLVNNIQLNNKQEHTINYLKVQVKGKKVYGNWKIKEVAKIYNDAFTSVETLQIQNRYSFRSVSSA
;
A
#
# COMPACT_ATOMS: atom_id res chain seq x y z
N MET A 1 -31.27 -17.88 -6.98
CA MET A 1 -30.22 -17.13 -7.69
C MET A 1 -30.88 -16.56 -8.94
N ILE A 2 -31.07 -15.24 -8.99
CA ILE A 2 -31.70 -14.57 -10.14
C ILE A 2 -30.56 -13.88 -10.89
N LEU A 3 -30.19 -14.42 -12.05
CA LEU A 3 -29.33 -13.75 -13.00
C LEU A 3 -30.19 -12.69 -13.69
N THR A 4 -29.87 -11.41 -13.50
CA THR A 4 -30.52 -10.32 -14.24
C THR A 4 -29.49 -9.55 -15.04
N ASN A 5 -29.70 -9.61 -16.36
CA ASN A 5 -29.18 -8.81 -17.47
C ASN A 5 -27.67 -8.79 -17.73
N ASP A 6 -27.32 -9.53 -18.78
CA ASP A 6 -26.06 -9.50 -19.51
C ASP A 6 -25.92 -8.23 -20.35
N SER A 7 -25.23 -7.23 -19.82
CA SER A 7 -24.63 -6.17 -20.63
C SER A 7 -23.21 -5.88 -20.16
N SER A 8 -22.32 -6.89 -20.19
CA SER A 8 -20.90 -6.67 -19.96
C SER A 8 -20.25 -6.05 -21.19
N THR A 9 -19.78 -4.82 -21.07
CA THR A 9 -18.92 -4.18 -22.07
C THR A 9 -17.48 -4.20 -21.59
N SER A 10 -16.50 -4.08 -22.51
CA SER A 10 -15.08 -3.94 -22.14
C SER A 10 -14.78 -2.78 -21.17
N LYS A 11 -15.72 -1.83 -21.03
CA LYS A 11 -15.65 -0.70 -20.11
C LYS A 11 -16.19 -1.02 -18.70
N ASP A 12 -17.09 -2.01 -18.59
CA ASP A 12 -17.74 -2.43 -17.35
C ASP A 12 -17.79 -3.97 -17.31
N PRO A 13 -16.68 -4.63 -16.92
CA PRO A 13 -16.65 -6.08 -16.82
C PRO A 13 -17.56 -6.57 -15.69
N LEU A 14 -18.31 -7.64 -15.96
CA LEU A 14 -19.05 -8.36 -14.92
C LEU A 14 -18.05 -9.04 -13.98
N VAL A 15 -17.89 -8.49 -12.78
CA VAL A 15 -17.09 -9.11 -11.71
C VAL A 15 -17.99 -10.06 -10.94
N ILE A 16 -17.89 -11.36 -11.21
CA ILE A 16 -18.61 -12.39 -10.47
C ILE A 16 -17.88 -12.64 -9.14
N CYS A 17 -18.39 -12.03 -8.07
CA CYS A 17 -17.91 -12.27 -6.71
C CYS A 17 -18.68 -13.44 -6.09
N TYR A 18 -18.06 -14.61 -5.97
CA TYR A 18 -18.62 -15.68 -5.14
C TYR A 18 -18.53 -15.25 -3.67
N CYS A 19 -19.66 -15.21 -2.97
CA CYS A 19 -19.67 -15.05 -1.52
C CYS A 19 -19.02 -16.29 -0.90
N CYS A 20 -17.77 -16.18 -0.44
CA CYS A 20 -17.23 -17.15 0.50
C CYS A 20 -18.15 -17.12 1.73
N TRP A 21 -18.79 -18.24 2.07
CA TRP A 21 -19.72 -18.37 3.21
C TRP A 21 -19.08 -18.12 4.59
N SER A 22 -17.81 -17.73 4.62
CA SER A 22 -17.12 -17.31 5.83
C SER A 22 -17.44 -15.85 6.12
N ARG A 23 -18.08 -15.56 7.26
CA ARG A 23 -18.22 -14.19 7.80
C ARG A 23 -16.89 -13.62 8.30
N ALA A 24 -15.78 -14.27 7.96
CA ALA A 24 -14.47 -13.87 8.40
C ALA A 24 -14.07 -12.50 7.84
N VAL A 25 -13.41 -11.73 8.68
CA VAL A 25 -12.87 -10.41 8.34
C VAL A 25 -11.36 -10.50 8.31
N ILE A 26 -10.72 -9.86 7.34
CA ILE A 26 -9.27 -9.73 7.30
C ILE A 26 -8.92 -8.37 7.89
N LYS A 27 -8.22 -8.39 9.02
CA LYS A 27 -7.65 -7.20 9.65
C LYS A 27 -6.19 -7.08 9.22
N VAL A 28 -5.83 -5.94 8.64
CA VAL A 28 -4.50 -5.70 8.09
C VAL A 28 -3.88 -4.48 8.74
N ASN A 29 -2.73 -4.68 9.38
CA ASN A 29 -1.89 -3.58 9.86
C ASN A 29 -0.91 -3.19 8.76
N LEU A 30 -1.12 -2.00 8.23
CA LEU A 30 -0.41 -1.44 7.10
C LEU A 30 0.76 -0.57 7.56
N ARG A 31 1.85 -0.63 6.81
CA ARG A 31 2.96 0.30 6.95
C ARG A 31 3.39 0.85 5.61
N PHE A 32 3.37 2.17 5.49
CA PHE A 32 3.89 2.88 4.33
C PHE A 32 4.90 3.93 4.80
N TYR A 33 6.17 3.73 4.44
CA TYR A 33 7.30 4.46 5.02
C TYR A 33 7.29 4.43 6.56
N LEU A 34 7.11 5.59 7.20
CA LEU A 34 7.04 5.75 8.65
C LEU A 34 5.59 5.68 9.18
N ASN A 35 4.61 5.82 8.30
CA ASN A 35 3.20 5.86 8.66
C ASN A 35 2.67 4.44 8.88
N LYS A 36 1.89 4.28 9.94
CA LYS A 36 1.17 3.05 10.28
C LYS A 36 -0.31 3.34 10.22
N ASP A 37 -1.06 2.42 9.65
CA ASP A 37 -2.52 2.47 9.64
C ASP A 37 -3.07 1.04 9.70
N GLU A 38 -4.37 0.90 9.93
CA GLU A 38 -5.09 -0.36 9.96
C GLU A 38 -6.27 -0.28 9.00
N CYS A 39 -6.53 -1.37 8.27
CA CYS A 39 -7.78 -1.54 7.54
C CYS A 39 -8.41 -2.89 7.82
N LYS A 40 -9.75 -2.93 7.72
CA LYS A 40 -10.54 -4.15 7.78
C LYS A 40 -11.24 -4.35 6.45
N ILE A 41 -11.14 -5.56 5.90
CA ILE A 41 -11.76 -5.93 4.63
C ILE A 41 -12.49 -7.28 4.79
N PRO A 42 -13.60 -7.49 4.07
CA PRO A 42 -14.29 -8.78 4.10
C PRO A 42 -13.46 -9.86 3.38
N HIS A 43 -13.46 -11.08 3.92
CA HIS A 43 -12.84 -12.23 3.25
C HIS A 43 -13.70 -12.70 2.07
N SER A 44 -13.37 -12.20 0.89
CA SER A 44 -14.05 -12.45 -0.38
C SER A 44 -13.06 -12.70 -1.53
N SER A 45 -13.59 -13.13 -2.68
CA SER A 45 -12.85 -13.28 -3.95
C SER A 45 -12.35 -11.96 -4.57
N SER A 46 -12.54 -10.83 -3.91
CA SER A 46 -11.99 -9.53 -4.32
C SER A 46 -11.29 -8.80 -3.19
N SER A 47 -10.91 -9.52 -2.12
CA SER A 47 -10.26 -8.94 -0.93
C SER A 47 -9.00 -8.18 -1.30
N PHE A 48 -8.23 -8.68 -2.26
CA PHE A 48 -6.98 -8.05 -2.66
C PHE A 48 -7.19 -6.70 -3.35
N THR A 49 -8.21 -6.60 -4.20
CA THR A 49 -8.60 -5.33 -4.84
C THR A 49 -9.12 -4.33 -3.81
N LEU A 50 -9.97 -4.78 -2.88
CA LEU A 50 -10.49 -3.95 -1.78
C LEU A 50 -9.36 -3.42 -0.88
N LEU A 51 -8.35 -4.25 -0.61
CA LEU A 51 -7.17 -3.85 0.15
C LEU A 51 -6.43 -2.69 -0.54
N ARG A 52 -6.17 -2.82 -1.84
CA ARG A 52 -5.46 -1.77 -2.61
C ARG A 52 -6.25 -0.47 -2.65
N GLN A 53 -7.57 -0.54 -2.79
CA GLN A 53 -8.44 0.63 -2.74
C GLN A 53 -8.39 1.31 -1.37
N ALA A 54 -8.58 0.55 -0.28
CA ALA A 54 -8.53 1.07 1.08
C ALA A 54 -7.19 1.75 1.41
N ILE A 55 -6.09 1.24 0.85
CA ILE A 55 -4.75 1.83 1.00
C ILE A 55 -4.64 3.18 0.29
N LYS A 56 -5.20 3.31 -0.92
CA LYS A 56 -5.20 4.60 -1.63
C LYS A 56 -6.00 5.66 -0.89
N GLU A 57 -7.15 5.27 -0.32
CA GLU A 57 -8.00 6.17 0.47
C GLU A 57 -7.30 6.62 1.77
N LYS A 58 -6.50 5.73 2.39
CA LYS A 58 -5.79 6.02 3.65
C LYS A 58 -4.50 6.81 3.49
N PHE A 59 -3.77 6.61 2.39
CA PHE A 59 -2.49 7.26 2.16
C PHE A 59 -2.60 8.22 0.97
N GLU A 60 -2.82 9.51 1.25
CA GLU A 60 -2.89 10.59 0.24
C GLU A 60 -1.70 10.58 -0.73
N LYS A 61 -0.51 10.22 -0.23
CA LYS A 61 0.73 10.09 -1.04
C LYS A 61 0.64 9.04 -2.16
N LEU A 62 -0.31 8.12 -2.07
CA LEU A 62 -0.55 7.05 -3.05
C LEU A 62 -1.70 7.37 -4.01
N GLU A 63 -2.40 8.51 -3.85
CA GLU A 63 -3.55 8.88 -4.68
C GLU A 63 -3.24 8.83 -6.19
N LYS A 64 -2.10 9.43 -6.58
CA LYS A 64 -1.62 9.49 -7.97
C LYS A 64 -0.98 8.18 -8.48
N THR A 65 -0.85 7.17 -7.63
CA THR A 65 -0.23 5.88 -8.01
C THR A 65 -1.30 4.95 -8.56
N GLU A 66 -0.98 4.23 -9.64
CA GLU A 66 -1.90 3.22 -10.16
C GLU A 66 -2.07 2.08 -9.14
N ILE A 67 -3.29 1.56 -9.03
CA ILE A 67 -3.62 0.47 -8.10
C ILE A 67 -2.78 -0.79 -8.41
N THR A 68 -2.48 -1.01 -9.69
CA THR A 68 -1.68 -2.09 -10.27
C THR A 68 -0.20 -2.05 -9.88
N ASP A 69 0.32 -0.85 -9.58
CA ASP A 69 1.71 -0.65 -9.16
C ASP A 69 1.94 -0.96 -7.68
N LEU A 70 0.87 -1.14 -6.91
CA LEU A 70 0.96 -1.46 -5.49
C LEU A 70 1.27 -2.95 -5.29
N TYR A 71 2.39 -3.23 -4.64
CA TYR A 71 2.73 -4.57 -4.15
C TYR A 71 3.05 -4.51 -2.67
N PHE A 72 3.03 -5.68 -2.02
CA PHE A 72 3.21 -5.75 -0.57
C PHE A 72 4.34 -6.69 -0.18
N GLU A 73 5.03 -6.33 0.89
CA GLU A 73 5.99 -7.18 1.58
C GLU A 73 5.40 -7.57 2.94
N TYR A 74 5.16 -8.86 3.13
CA TYR A 74 4.76 -9.43 4.41
C TYR A 74 5.98 -9.95 5.17
N PHE A 75 6.01 -9.68 6.47
CA PHE A 75 7.08 -10.14 7.37
C PHE A 75 6.49 -11.09 8.40
N HIS A 76 6.95 -12.33 8.37
CA HIS A 76 6.47 -13.36 9.28
C HIS A 76 7.21 -13.24 10.63
N GLY A 77 6.68 -12.41 11.53
CA GLY A 77 7.18 -12.25 12.90
C GLY A 77 8.70 -12.00 12.99
N ASN A 78 9.39 -12.75 13.85
CA ASN A 78 10.84 -12.65 14.09
C ASN A 78 11.70 -13.23 12.95
N SER A 79 11.10 -13.76 11.88
CA SER A 79 11.88 -14.29 10.77
C SER A 79 12.32 -13.16 9.82
N LYS A 80 13.56 -13.24 9.32
CA LYS A 80 14.07 -12.35 8.27
C LYS A 80 13.47 -12.65 6.89
N LYS A 81 12.61 -13.68 6.77
CA LYS A 81 12.00 -14.07 5.50
C LYS A 81 10.89 -13.06 5.15
N ARG A 82 10.98 -12.54 3.93
CA ARG A 82 10.01 -11.62 3.35
C ARG A 82 9.24 -12.37 2.30
N GLU A 83 7.93 -12.28 2.37
CA GLU A 83 7.03 -12.82 1.35
C GLU A 83 6.49 -11.66 0.52
N ILE A 84 6.56 -11.81 -0.80
CA ILE A 84 6.11 -10.77 -1.74
C ILE A 84 4.69 -11.11 -2.19
N VAL A 85 3.76 -10.20 -1.91
CA VAL A 85 2.35 -10.32 -2.28
C VAL A 85 2.08 -9.34 -3.42
N GLU A 86 2.04 -9.88 -4.65
CA GLU A 86 1.89 -9.07 -5.88
C GLU A 86 0.52 -9.24 -6.54
N ASN A 87 -0.15 -10.35 -6.27
CA ASN A 87 -1.41 -10.75 -6.86
C ASN A 87 -2.35 -11.36 -5.82
N GLU A 88 -3.60 -11.57 -6.23
CA GLU A 88 -4.65 -12.13 -5.37
C GLU A 88 -4.36 -13.57 -4.93
N PHE A 89 -3.68 -14.36 -5.76
CA PHE A 89 -3.28 -15.71 -5.39
C PHE A 89 -2.31 -15.71 -4.19
N HIS A 90 -1.28 -14.87 -4.20
CA HIS A 90 -0.35 -14.73 -3.06
C HIS A 90 -1.08 -14.23 -1.81
N PHE A 91 -2.01 -13.29 -1.97
CA PHE A 91 -2.78 -12.77 -0.86
C PHE A 91 -3.68 -13.84 -0.22
N ASN A 92 -4.36 -14.63 -1.04
CA ASN A 92 -5.21 -15.70 -0.55
C ASN A 92 -4.40 -16.80 0.14
N MET A 93 -3.22 -17.16 -0.39
CA MET A 93 -2.33 -18.09 0.31
C MET A 93 -1.90 -17.53 1.67
N LEU A 94 -1.51 -16.26 1.74
CA LEU A 94 -1.11 -15.60 2.97
C LEU A 94 -2.23 -15.65 4.02
N VAL A 95 -3.46 -15.31 3.64
CA VAL A 95 -4.62 -15.29 4.54
C VAL A 95 -4.99 -16.69 5.01
N ASN A 96 -4.97 -17.68 4.11
CA ASN A 96 -5.26 -19.08 4.45
C ASN A 96 -4.25 -19.68 5.44
N ASN A 97 -2.99 -19.22 5.41
CA ASN A 97 -1.96 -19.66 6.34
C ASN A 97 -2.11 -19.03 7.75
N ILE A 98 -2.97 -18.03 7.91
CA ILE A 98 -3.23 -17.36 9.19
C ILE A 98 -4.45 -17.99 9.84
N GLN A 99 -4.27 -18.53 11.05
CA GLN A 99 -5.37 -19.06 11.84
C GLN A 99 -6.38 -17.95 12.19
N LEU A 100 -7.66 -18.29 12.09
CA LEU A 100 -8.75 -17.46 12.57
C LEU A 100 -8.63 -17.26 14.07
N ASN A 101 -8.76 -16.01 14.51
CA ASN A 101 -8.83 -15.70 15.93
C ASN A 101 -10.25 -15.97 16.49
N ASN A 102 -10.40 -15.83 17.81
CA ASN A 102 -11.69 -15.99 18.51
C ASN A 102 -12.80 -15.04 18.05
N LYS A 103 -12.47 -14.00 17.28
CA LYS A 103 -13.41 -13.02 16.70
C LYS A 103 -13.76 -13.32 15.24
N GLN A 104 -13.35 -14.48 14.72
CA GLN A 104 -13.45 -14.83 13.29
C GLN A 104 -12.68 -13.84 12.38
N GLU A 105 -11.56 -13.29 12.86
CA GLU A 105 -10.71 -12.40 12.06
C GLU A 105 -9.38 -13.09 11.69
N HIS A 106 -8.96 -12.94 10.43
CA HIS A 106 -7.58 -13.19 10.00
C HIS A 106 -6.76 -11.91 10.22
N THR A 107 -5.79 -11.95 11.14
CA THR A 107 -4.98 -10.77 11.45
C THR A 107 -3.61 -10.82 10.77
N ILE A 108 -3.39 -9.92 9.82
CA ILE A 108 -2.09 -9.66 9.21
C ILE A 108 -1.39 -8.57 10.01
N ASN A 109 -0.40 -8.97 10.82
CA ASN A 109 0.24 -8.08 11.78
C ASN A 109 1.17 -7.02 11.17
N TYR A 110 1.76 -7.30 10.01
CA TYR A 110 2.70 -6.39 9.37
C TYR A 110 2.71 -6.56 7.85
N LEU A 111 2.00 -5.67 7.15
CA LEU A 111 2.00 -5.59 5.70
C LEU A 111 2.61 -4.27 5.25
N LYS A 112 3.78 -4.33 4.62
CA LYS A 112 4.47 -3.15 4.12
C LYS A 112 4.03 -2.85 2.69
N VAL A 113 3.52 -1.65 2.47
CA VAL A 113 3.10 -1.17 1.15
C VAL A 113 4.31 -0.67 0.37
N GLN A 114 4.40 -1.08 -0.88
CA GLN A 114 5.46 -0.71 -1.81
C GLN A 114 4.86 -0.35 -3.17
N VAL A 115 5.59 0.46 -3.94
CA VAL A 115 5.19 0.92 -5.27
C VAL A 115 6.22 0.44 -6.29
N LYS A 116 5.78 -0.27 -7.33
CA LYS A 116 6.64 -0.73 -8.43
C LYS A 116 7.35 0.46 -9.08
N GLY A 117 8.61 0.26 -9.46
CA GLY A 117 9.44 1.30 -10.09
C GLY A 117 9.95 2.40 -9.14
N LYS A 118 9.45 2.51 -7.90
CA LYS A 118 9.98 3.46 -6.91
C LYS A 118 10.90 2.74 -5.93
N LYS A 119 12.17 3.13 -5.89
CA LYS A 119 13.10 2.66 -4.85
C LYS A 119 12.63 3.14 -3.48
N VAL A 120 12.67 2.26 -2.49
CA VAL A 120 12.47 2.61 -1.07
C VAL A 120 13.51 3.65 -0.66
N TYR A 121 13.13 4.72 0.04
CA TYR A 121 14.02 5.82 0.44
C TYR A 121 15.37 5.35 1.03
N GLY A 122 15.36 4.32 1.86
CA GLY A 122 16.58 3.74 2.46
C GLY A 122 17.54 3.02 1.49
N ASN A 123 17.08 2.69 0.28
CA ASN A 123 17.89 2.05 -0.75
C ASN A 123 18.45 3.05 -1.78
N TRP A 124 18.15 4.34 -1.63
CA TRP A 124 18.74 5.36 -2.49
C TRP A 124 20.18 5.59 -2.07
N LYS A 125 21.10 5.48 -3.03
CA LYS A 125 22.46 5.96 -2.79
C LYS A 125 22.42 7.48 -2.71
N ILE A 126 23.21 8.08 -1.82
CA ILE A 126 23.33 9.55 -1.70
C ILE A 126 23.63 10.20 -3.07
N LYS A 127 24.42 9.53 -3.93
CA LYS A 127 24.71 9.98 -5.30
C LYS A 127 23.48 10.04 -6.22
N GLU A 128 22.52 9.14 -6.05
CA GLU A 128 21.27 9.13 -6.82
C GLU A 128 20.33 10.23 -6.33
N VAL A 129 20.25 10.45 -5.02
CA VAL A 129 19.50 11.57 -4.43
C VAL A 129 20.08 12.91 -4.90
N ALA A 130 21.41 13.06 -4.84
CA ALA A 130 22.08 14.28 -5.28
C ALA A 130 21.87 14.61 -6.76
N LYS A 131 21.78 13.59 -7.64
CA LYS A 131 21.44 13.81 -9.05
C LYS A 131 20.05 14.41 -9.23
N ILE A 132 19.03 13.88 -8.56
CA ILE A 132 17.67 14.44 -8.62
C ILE A 132 17.64 15.89 -8.14
N TYR A 133 18.36 16.20 -7.06
CA TYR A 133 18.45 17.58 -6.57
C TYR A 133 19.19 18.52 -7.54
N ASN A 134 20.27 18.06 -8.16
CA ASN A 134 21.01 18.84 -9.15
C ASN A 134 20.21 19.03 -10.46
N ASP A 135 19.42 18.04 -10.87
CA ASP A 135 18.56 18.13 -12.05
C ASP A 135 17.36 19.08 -11.81
N ALA A 136 16.88 19.16 -10.55
CA ALA A 136 15.78 20.04 -10.15
C ALA A 136 16.20 21.50 -9.86
N PHE A 137 17.49 21.76 -9.62
CA PHE A 137 18.01 23.08 -9.32
C PHE A 137 19.21 23.40 -10.21
N THR A 138 19.00 24.26 -11.21
CA THR A 138 20.03 24.67 -12.18
C THR A 138 21.04 25.67 -11.60
N SER A 139 20.86 26.14 -10.35
CA SER A 139 21.76 27.11 -9.71
C SER A 139 21.88 26.84 -8.20
N VAL A 140 23.12 26.88 -7.71
CA VAL A 140 23.48 26.73 -6.28
C VAL A 140 22.94 27.90 -5.43
N GLU A 141 22.56 29.01 -6.04
CA GLU A 141 22.10 30.22 -5.34
C GLU A 141 20.71 30.06 -4.70
N THR A 142 19.84 29.20 -5.23
CA THR A 142 18.48 29.00 -4.68
C THR A 142 18.47 28.21 -3.37
N LEU A 143 19.50 27.41 -3.09
CA LEU A 143 19.62 26.63 -1.84
C LEU A 143 19.93 27.50 -0.62
N GLN A 144 20.66 28.60 -0.81
CA GLN A 144 21.00 29.51 0.31
C GLN A 144 19.83 30.38 0.74
N ILE A 145 18.90 30.66 -0.19
CA ILE A 145 17.74 31.51 0.08
C ILE A 145 16.72 30.75 0.93
N GLN A 146 16.42 29.48 0.64
CA GLN A 146 15.43 28.70 1.40
C GLN A 146 15.88 28.35 2.83
N ASN A 147 17.16 28.02 3.05
CA ASN A 147 17.68 27.75 4.40
C ASN A 147 17.75 28.99 5.30
N ARG A 148 17.89 30.20 4.71
CA ARG A 148 17.84 31.45 5.49
C ARG A 148 16.44 31.80 5.98
N TYR A 149 15.39 31.42 5.25
CA TYR A 149 14.01 31.73 5.65
C TYR A 149 13.43 30.72 6.65
N SER A 150 13.85 29.46 6.65
CA SER A 150 13.38 28.45 7.61
C SER A 150 14.01 28.58 9.01
N PHE A 151 15.22 29.12 9.12
CA PHE A 151 15.87 29.36 10.42
C PHE A 151 15.50 30.70 11.09
N ARG A 152 14.92 31.65 10.35
CA ARG A 152 14.49 32.94 10.92
C ARG A 152 13.09 32.93 11.53
N SER A 153 12.22 31.97 11.18
CA SER A 153 10.86 31.89 11.72
C SER A 153 10.75 31.19 13.09
N VAL A 154 11.87 30.82 13.73
CA VAL A 154 11.88 30.17 15.07
C VAL A 154 12.57 31.05 16.13
N SER A 155 12.77 32.34 15.84
CA SER A 155 13.23 33.31 16.84
C SER A 155 12.67 34.68 16.53
N SER A 156 11.38 34.88 16.81
CA SER A 156 10.76 36.17 17.20
C SER A 156 9.24 35.98 17.29
N ALA A 157 8.74 35.90 18.53
CA ALA A 157 7.37 36.16 19.03
C ALA A 157 6.92 35.06 20.00
#